data_AF-A0A1I8NIZ0-F1
#
_entry.id   AF-A0A1I8NIZ0-F1
#
_cell.length_a   1.000
_cell.length_b   1.000
_cell.length_c   1.000
_cell.angle_alpha   90.00
_cell.angle_beta   90.00
_cell.angle_gamma   90.00
#
_symmetry.space_group_name_H-M   'P 1'
#
loop_
_entity.id
_entity.type
_entity.pdbx_description
1 polymer ?
#
loop_
_entity_poly.entity_id
_entity_poly.type
_entity_poly.pdbx_seq_one_letter_code
_entity_poly.pdbx_strand_id
1 'polypeptide(L)'
;MIVKRHMQGNATMKPGDFVDEFEIVHLDCVINNVRRYSGSSLCIDGEFSEQFPKCRTVCDRSLLNDLSIMYEVYSSSGQYLESYVYRYGIPVNSRVEIWCASGFRRNSRNTQNRVSNRQILHCLENGKFDQLIEPFAAEVDADEQRCQLPLDLNNTIITRHLHENDAMNPGDFVDHYQIVHVKCEINNVITYVKSLLCRRGTFTEEIPKCDDVQQANDN
;
A
#
# COMPACT_ATOMS: atom_id res chain seq x y z
N MET A 1 8.52 22.74 -3.40
CA MET A 1 7.45 23.51 -2.73
C MET A 1 8.11 24.47 -1.77
N ILE A 2 7.68 25.73 -1.76
CA ILE A 2 8.18 26.78 -0.87
C ILE A 2 6.95 27.40 -0.22
N VAL A 3 6.87 27.38 1.10
CA VAL A 3 5.76 27.97 1.87
C VAL A 3 6.29 29.17 2.62
N LYS A 4 5.60 30.30 2.58
CA LYS A 4 6.06 31.56 3.16
C LYS A 4 4.92 32.29 3.86
N ARG A 5 5.24 32.94 4.97
CA ARG A 5 4.32 33.89 5.63
C ARG A 5 4.39 35.24 4.91
N HIS A 6 3.23 35.89 4.74
CA HIS A 6 3.15 37.20 4.09
C HIS A 6 3.86 38.29 4.90
N MET A 7 3.59 38.36 6.21
CA MET A 7 4.08 39.43 7.08
C MET A 7 5.56 39.25 7.50
N GLN A 8 6.07 38.02 7.52
CA GLN A 8 7.45 37.73 7.95
C GLN A 8 8.48 37.71 6.82
N GLY A 9 8.14 38.16 5.62
CA GLY A 9 9.10 38.46 4.54
C GLY A 9 10.07 37.32 4.21
N ASN A 10 9.72 36.46 3.24
CA ASN A 10 10.55 35.35 2.76
C ASN A 10 10.94 34.26 3.77
N ALA A 11 10.57 34.36 5.06
CA ALA A 11 10.71 33.27 6.01
C ALA A 11 9.95 32.03 5.50
N THR A 12 10.70 30.98 5.17
CA THR A 12 10.15 29.71 4.70
C THR A 12 9.65 28.87 5.86
N MET A 13 8.40 28.42 5.77
CA MET A 13 7.76 27.50 6.70
C MET A 13 7.96 26.04 6.28
N LYS A 14 7.91 25.14 7.25
CA LYS A 14 7.89 23.68 7.05
C LYS A 14 6.49 23.12 7.31
N PRO A 15 6.14 21.97 6.71
CA PRO A 15 4.92 21.27 7.07
C PRO A 15 4.88 20.97 8.57
N GLY A 16 3.78 21.32 9.24
CA GLY A 16 3.60 21.17 10.68
C GLY A 16 3.86 22.42 11.51
N ASP A 17 4.39 23.50 10.90
CA ASP A 17 4.52 24.79 11.58
C ASP A 17 3.14 25.41 11.83
N PHE A 18 2.95 25.99 13.01
CA PHE A 18 1.75 26.76 13.35
C PHE A 18 1.67 28.04 12.51
N VAL A 19 0.46 28.54 12.28
CA VAL A 19 0.18 29.79 11.55
C VAL A 19 -0.74 30.63 12.43
N ASP A 20 -0.41 31.90 12.57
CA ASP A 20 -1.16 32.80 13.45
C ASP A 20 -2.49 33.21 12.80
N GLU A 21 -3.48 33.55 13.63
CA GLU A 21 -4.78 34.06 13.18
C GLU A 21 -4.59 35.32 12.32
N PHE A 22 -5.35 35.45 11.23
CA PHE A 22 -5.25 36.50 10.22
C PHE A 22 -3.94 36.53 9.42
N GLU A 23 -3.11 35.49 9.51
CA GLU A 23 -1.90 35.39 8.70
C GLU A 23 -2.20 34.79 7.32
N ILE A 24 -1.63 35.42 6.28
CA ILE A 24 -1.67 34.90 4.91
C ILE A 24 -0.43 34.05 4.68
N VAL A 25 -0.66 32.80 4.28
CA VAL A 25 0.39 31.88 3.86
C VAL A 25 0.41 31.82 2.34
N HIS A 26 1.59 31.99 1.75
CA HIS A 26 1.87 31.85 0.33
C HIS A 26 2.52 30.50 0.09
N LEU A 27 2.00 29.75 -0.88
CA LEU A 27 2.54 28.46 -1.29
C LEU A 27 2.94 28.51 -2.75
N ASP A 28 4.23 28.33 -2.99
CA ASP A 28 4.83 28.28 -4.32
C ASP A 28 5.29 26.86 -4.66
N CYS A 29 4.75 26.34 -5.74
CA CYS A 29 5.14 25.07 -6.32
C CYS A 29 6.27 25.30 -7.32
N VAL A 30 7.51 25.10 -6.87
CA VAL A 30 8.69 25.11 -7.73
C VAL A 30 9.01 23.67 -8.14
N ILE A 31 9.01 23.40 -9.45
CA ILE A 31 9.38 22.12 -10.08
C ILE A 31 10.52 22.40 -11.05
N ASN A 32 11.65 21.70 -10.93
CA ASN A 32 12.85 21.90 -11.76
C ASN A 32 13.30 23.38 -11.82
N ASN A 33 13.33 24.06 -10.66
CA ASN A 33 13.65 25.50 -10.53
C ASN A 33 12.72 26.47 -11.27
N VAL A 34 11.58 26.00 -11.78
CA VAL A 34 10.53 26.84 -12.39
C VAL A 34 9.32 26.91 -11.47
N ARG A 35 8.85 28.12 -11.15
CA ARG A 35 7.60 28.34 -10.41
C ARG A 35 6.43 27.98 -11.33
N ARG A 36 5.68 26.93 -10.97
CA ARG A 36 4.57 26.36 -11.75
C ARG A 36 3.21 26.80 -11.26
N TYR A 37 3.03 26.84 -9.93
CA TYR A 37 1.78 27.24 -9.29
C TYR A 37 2.10 28.09 -8.07
N SER A 38 1.25 29.08 -7.81
CA SER A 38 1.30 29.89 -6.59
C SER A 38 -0.13 30.08 -6.10
N GLY A 39 -0.35 29.89 -4.80
CA GLY A 39 -1.61 30.22 -4.15
C GLY A 39 -1.36 30.83 -2.79
N SER A 40 -2.32 31.59 -2.30
CA SER A 40 -2.25 32.22 -0.99
C SER A 40 -3.56 31.98 -0.26
N SER A 41 -3.49 31.61 1.02
CA SER A 41 -4.68 31.39 1.84
C SER A 41 -4.52 32.09 3.18
N LEU A 42 -5.60 32.71 3.64
CA LEU A 42 -5.69 33.38 4.93
C LEU A 42 -6.15 32.38 6.00
N CYS A 43 -5.47 32.35 7.13
CA CYS A 43 -5.88 31.60 8.32
C CYS A 43 -6.94 32.40 9.09
N ILE A 44 -8.15 31.85 9.23
CA ILE A 44 -9.25 32.40 10.02
C ILE A 44 -9.87 31.28 10.86
N ASP A 45 -10.10 31.52 12.15
CA ASP A 45 -10.70 30.60 13.11
C ASP A 45 -9.99 29.22 13.15
N GLY A 46 -8.67 29.22 12.95
CA GLY A 46 -7.85 28.01 12.90
C GLY A 46 -7.96 27.20 11.60
N GLU A 47 -8.67 27.69 10.58
CA GLU A 47 -8.76 27.07 9.25
C GLU A 47 -8.24 27.99 8.14
N PHE A 48 -7.80 27.40 7.03
CA PHE A 48 -7.44 28.14 5.83
C PHE A 48 -8.69 28.41 4.98
N SER A 49 -8.96 29.69 4.72
CA SER A 49 -10.10 30.18 3.93
C SER A 49 -10.19 29.57 2.52
N GLU A 50 -9.04 29.26 1.91
CA GLU A 50 -8.94 28.60 0.62
C GLU A 50 -8.04 27.36 0.67
N GLN A 51 -8.34 26.37 -0.17
CA GLN A 51 -7.46 25.23 -0.37
C GLN A 51 -6.21 25.64 -1.16
N PHE A 52 -5.04 25.28 -0.65
CA PHE A 52 -3.80 25.49 -1.38
C PHE A 52 -3.73 24.68 -2.69
N PRO A 53 -3.06 25.21 -3.73
CA PRO A 53 -2.87 24.47 -4.97
C PRO A 53 -2.02 23.22 -4.72
N LYS A 54 -2.41 22.11 -5.34
CA LYS A 54 -1.62 20.88 -5.30
C LYS A 54 -0.34 21.07 -6.12
N CYS A 55 0.82 21.05 -5.47
CA CYS A 55 2.11 21.23 -6.16
C CYS A 55 2.53 20.10 -7.09
N ARG A 56 1.78 19.02 -7.12
CA ARG A 56 2.03 17.88 -7.98
C ARG A 56 0.70 17.38 -8.50
N THR A 57 0.59 17.22 -9.81
CA THR A 57 -0.48 16.42 -10.39
C THR A 57 -0.28 14.97 -9.97
N VAL A 58 -1.32 14.36 -9.43
CA VAL A 58 -1.31 12.98 -8.96
C VAL A 58 -2.67 12.35 -9.26
N CYS A 59 -2.69 11.04 -9.45
CA CYS A 59 -3.94 10.30 -9.50
C CYS A 59 -4.47 10.06 -8.09
N ASP A 60 -5.78 10.16 -7.93
CA ASP A 60 -6.43 9.94 -6.63
C ASP A 60 -6.31 8.47 -6.21
N ARG A 61 -5.62 8.25 -5.10
CA ARG A 61 -5.43 6.92 -4.52
C ARG A 61 -6.70 6.38 -3.86
N SER A 62 -7.67 7.24 -3.54
CA SER A 62 -8.90 6.84 -2.84
C SER A 62 -9.67 5.76 -3.60
N LEU A 63 -9.56 5.77 -4.92
CA LEU A 63 -10.13 4.77 -5.83
C LEU A 63 -9.57 3.35 -5.61
N LEU A 64 -8.42 3.21 -4.95
CA LEU A 64 -7.77 1.94 -4.66
C LEU A 64 -8.01 1.43 -3.24
N ASN A 65 -8.76 2.17 -2.41
CA ASN A 65 -9.01 1.82 -1.01
C ASN A 65 -10.17 0.84 -0.81
N ASP A 66 -10.59 0.11 -1.85
CA ASP A 66 -11.64 -0.90 -1.73
C ASP A 66 -11.09 -2.19 -1.08
N LEU A 67 -11.89 -2.84 -0.22
CA LEU A 67 -11.54 -4.11 0.41
C LEU A 67 -11.34 -5.25 -0.61
N SER A 68 -11.94 -5.12 -1.80
CA SER A 68 -11.76 -6.09 -2.88
C SER A 68 -10.47 -5.88 -3.69
N ILE A 69 -9.65 -4.88 -3.33
CA ILE A 69 -8.48 -4.44 -4.11
C ILE A 69 -7.18 -4.69 -3.32
N MET A 70 -6.23 -5.35 -3.98
CA MET A 70 -4.81 -5.30 -3.62
C MET A 70 -4.06 -4.58 -4.73
N TYR A 71 -3.05 -3.77 -4.39
CA TYR A 71 -2.29 -3.06 -5.42
C TYR A 71 -0.84 -2.78 -5.05
N GLU A 72 -0.02 -2.62 -6.07
CA GLU A 72 1.36 -2.17 -5.99
C GLU A 72 1.57 -1.02 -6.97
N VAL A 73 2.44 -0.07 -6.62
CA VAL A 73 2.72 1.11 -7.43
C VAL A 73 4.18 1.06 -7.88
N TYR A 74 4.40 1.27 -9.17
CA TYR A 74 5.71 1.29 -9.80
C TYR A 74 5.96 2.66 -10.45
N SER A 75 7.18 3.15 -10.34
CA SER A 75 7.64 4.38 -10.99
C SER A 75 7.61 4.25 -12.53
N SER A 76 7.82 5.37 -13.22
CA SER A 76 8.01 5.37 -14.69
C SER A 76 9.23 4.56 -15.15
N SER A 77 10.22 4.33 -14.27
CA SER A 77 11.37 3.46 -14.52
C SER A 77 11.11 1.99 -14.15
N GLY A 78 9.92 1.65 -13.67
CA GLY A 78 9.53 0.29 -13.28
C GLY A 78 10.01 -0.13 -11.89
N GLN A 79 10.47 0.81 -11.05
CA GLN A 79 10.85 0.52 -9.66
C GLN A 79 9.62 0.52 -8.76
N TYR A 80 9.51 -0.45 -7.86
CA TYR A 80 8.48 -0.45 -6.82
C TYR A 80 8.57 0.82 -5.97
N LEU A 81 7.43 1.43 -5.69
CA LEU A 81 7.29 2.59 -4.82
C LEU A 81 6.70 2.16 -3.48
N GLU A 82 7.30 2.63 -2.39
CA GLU A 82 6.73 2.45 -1.05
C GLU A 82 5.56 3.41 -0.78
N SER A 83 4.66 3.00 0.11
CA SER A 83 3.41 3.73 0.40
C SER A 83 3.58 5.16 0.88
N TYR A 84 4.69 5.46 1.58
CA TYR A 84 4.98 6.83 2.00
C TYR A 84 5.24 7.77 0.81
N VAL A 85 5.75 7.25 -0.32
CA VAL A 85 6.08 8.03 -1.53
C VAL A 85 4.81 8.56 -2.20
N TYR A 86 3.72 7.77 -2.15
CA TYR A 86 2.43 8.12 -2.74
C TYR A 86 1.34 8.37 -1.69
N ARG A 87 1.74 8.77 -0.47
CA ARG A 87 0.80 9.06 0.64
C ARG A 87 -0.29 10.07 0.28
N TYR A 88 0.03 11.01 -0.60
CA TYR A 88 -0.87 12.10 -1.00
C TYR A 88 -1.45 11.93 -2.42
N GLY A 89 -1.21 10.77 -3.05
CA GLY A 89 -1.66 10.46 -4.40
C GLY A 89 -0.57 9.77 -5.22
N ILE A 90 -1.00 9.07 -6.28
CA ILE A 90 -0.11 8.29 -7.14
C ILE A 90 0.59 9.23 -8.13
N PRO A 91 1.93 9.18 -8.23
CA PRO A 91 2.65 10.02 -9.17
C PRO A 91 2.24 9.79 -10.62
N VAL A 92 2.19 10.85 -11.42
CA VAL A 92 2.07 10.74 -12.88
C VAL A 92 3.17 9.86 -13.46
N ASN A 93 2.84 9.19 -14.56
CA ASN A 93 3.65 8.19 -15.26
C ASN A 93 3.96 6.93 -14.43
N SER A 94 3.33 6.77 -13.26
CA SER A 94 3.40 5.51 -12.50
C SER A 94 2.51 4.44 -13.12
N ARG A 95 2.93 3.20 -12.97
CA ARG A 95 2.13 2.01 -13.24
C ARG A 95 1.56 1.48 -11.93
N VAL A 96 0.25 1.26 -11.86
CA VAL A 96 -0.40 0.60 -10.72
C VAL A 96 -0.81 -0.78 -11.17
N GLU A 97 -0.35 -1.78 -10.46
CA GLU A 97 -0.78 -3.16 -10.66
C GLU A 97 -1.84 -3.48 -9.62
N ILE A 98 -3.00 -3.93 -10.08
CA ILE A 98 -4.17 -4.18 -9.25
C ILE A 98 -4.54 -5.64 -9.35
N TRP A 99 -4.69 -6.29 -8.20
CA TRP A 99 -5.20 -7.64 -8.05
C TRP A 99 -6.51 -7.63 -7.27
N CYS A 100 -7.30 -8.69 -7.46
CA CYS A 100 -8.42 -8.96 -6.58
C CYS A 100 -7.87 -9.32 -5.21
N ALA A 101 -8.42 -8.72 -4.16
CA ALA A 101 -8.26 -9.23 -2.81
C ALA A 101 -8.89 -10.64 -2.71
N SER A 102 -8.50 -11.37 -1.67
CA SER A 102 -8.97 -12.74 -1.51
C SER A 102 -10.49 -12.82 -1.36
N GLY A 103 -11.10 -13.85 -1.95
CA GLY A 103 -12.55 -13.99 -2.01
C GLY A 103 -13.22 -13.11 -3.08
N PHE A 104 -12.45 -12.45 -3.96
CA PHE A 104 -12.98 -11.66 -5.06
C PHE A 104 -12.38 -12.09 -6.42
N ARG A 105 -13.18 -11.98 -7.48
CA ARG A 105 -12.76 -12.12 -8.89
C ARG A 105 -13.21 -10.92 -9.70
N ARG A 106 -12.50 -10.61 -10.78
CA ARG A 106 -12.98 -9.65 -11.78
C ARG A 106 -14.23 -10.19 -12.45
N ASN A 107 -15.30 -9.40 -12.46
CA ASN A 107 -16.53 -9.70 -13.16
C ASN A 107 -16.32 -9.44 -14.67
N SER A 108 -15.52 -10.28 -15.33
CA SER A 108 -15.28 -10.14 -16.76
C SER A 108 -16.46 -10.70 -17.54
N ARG A 109 -17.30 -9.80 -18.05
CA ARG A 109 -18.30 -10.13 -19.09
C ARG A 109 -17.65 -10.52 -20.43
N ASN A 110 -16.33 -10.35 -20.59
CA ASN A 110 -15.60 -10.64 -21.82
C ASN A 110 -14.73 -11.90 -21.68
N THR A 111 -15.27 -13.00 -22.16
CA THR A 111 -14.85 -14.40 -21.97
C THR A 111 -13.56 -14.82 -22.66
N GLN A 112 -12.69 -13.91 -23.12
CA GLN A 112 -11.44 -14.29 -23.78
C GLN A 112 -10.18 -14.22 -22.90
N ASN A 113 -10.27 -13.66 -21.69
CA ASN A 113 -9.14 -13.63 -20.75
C ASN A 113 -9.58 -13.93 -19.30
N ARG A 114 -10.19 -15.10 -19.10
CA ARG A 114 -10.64 -15.61 -17.78
C ARG A 114 -9.53 -15.82 -16.73
N VAL A 115 -8.27 -15.48 -17.02
CA VAL A 115 -7.11 -15.96 -16.25
C VAL A 115 -6.33 -14.84 -15.54
N SER A 116 -6.52 -13.57 -15.89
CA SER A 116 -5.76 -12.49 -15.23
C SER A 116 -6.58 -11.86 -14.12
N ASN A 117 -6.33 -12.25 -12.86
CA ASN A 117 -6.76 -11.49 -11.68
C ASN A 117 -6.12 -10.09 -11.61
N ARG A 118 -5.17 -9.80 -12.50
CA ARG A 118 -4.38 -8.57 -12.58
C ARG A 118 -4.94 -7.61 -13.64
N GLN A 119 -5.09 -6.35 -13.25
CA GLN A 119 -5.25 -5.19 -14.14
C GLN A 119 -4.08 -4.25 -13.93
N ILE A 120 -3.69 -3.55 -14.99
CA ILE A 120 -2.64 -2.54 -14.93
C ILE A 120 -3.28 -1.20 -15.25
N LEU A 121 -3.16 -0.21 -14.36
CA LEU A 121 -3.53 1.18 -14.63
C LEU A 121 -2.26 2.02 -14.80
N HIS A 122 -2.35 3.05 -15.63
CA HIS A 122 -1.31 4.08 -15.75
C HIS A 122 -1.85 5.42 -15.27
N CYS A 123 -1.12 6.06 -14.36
CA CYS A 123 -1.46 7.42 -13.94
C CYS A 123 -0.96 8.43 -14.99
N LEU A 124 -1.86 9.10 -15.68
CA LEU A 124 -1.55 10.02 -16.78
C LEU A 124 -1.16 11.42 -16.25
N GLU A 125 -0.50 12.21 -17.10
CA GLU A 125 -0.06 13.57 -16.76
C GLU A 125 -1.21 14.53 -16.37
N ASN A 126 -2.44 14.21 -16.77
CA ASN A 126 -3.65 14.95 -16.41
C ASN A 126 -4.20 14.59 -15.01
N GLY A 127 -3.53 13.71 -14.26
CA GLY A 127 -3.93 13.27 -12.92
C GLY A 127 -5.09 12.26 -12.91
N LYS A 128 -5.36 11.60 -14.04
CA LYS A 128 -6.36 10.53 -14.15
C LYS A 128 -5.71 9.20 -14.52
N PHE A 129 -6.34 8.10 -14.12
CA PHE A 129 -5.99 6.80 -14.66
C PHE A 129 -6.44 6.68 -16.11
N ASP A 130 -5.66 5.96 -16.90
CA ASP A 130 -5.93 5.63 -18.30
C ASP A 130 -7.19 4.78 -18.50
N GLN A 131 -7.57 4.00 -17.49
CA GLN A 131 -8.77 3.19 -17.48
C GLN A 131 -9.42 3.13 -16.10
N LEU A 132 -10.69 2.75 -16.08
CA LEU A 132 -11.45 2.51 -14.85
C LEU A 132 -11.06 1.15 -14.25
N ILE A 133 -11.17 1.05 -12.93
CA ILE A 133 -11.01 -0.23 -12.23
C ILE A 133 -12.17 -1.14 -12.65
N GLU A 134 -11.87 -2.31 -13.17
CA GLU A 134 -12.92 -3.27 -13.52
C GLU A 134 -13.56 -3.83 -12.23
N PRO A 135 -14.88 -4.09 -12.23
CA PRO A 135 -15.60 -4.50 -11.04
C PRO A 135 -15.14 -5.86 -10.51
N PHE A 136 -15.09 -5.96 -9.18
CA PHE A 136 -14.88 -7.19 -8.45
C PHE A 136 -16.22 -7.83 -8.06
N ALA A 137 -16.27 -9.15 -7.98
CA ALA A 137 -17.39 -9.95 -7.50
C ALA A 137 -16.91 -10.96 -6.47
N ALA A 138 -17.67 -11.17 -5.40
CA ALA A 138 -17.34 -12.16 -4.38
C ALA A 138 -17.34 -13.59 -4.98
N GLU A 139 -16.36 -14.40 -4.59
CA GLU A 139 -16.33 -15.84 -4.85
C GLU A 139 -17.30 -16.56 -3.92
N VAL A 140 -18.19 -17.37 -4.47
CA VAL A 140 -19.24 -18.08 -3.70
C VAL A 140 -18.68 -19.32 -2.96
N ASP A 141 -17.44 -19.73 -3.23
CA ASP A 141 -16.78 -20.88 -2.56
C ASP A 141 -15.44 -20.46 -1.91
N ALA A 142 -15.52 -19.65 -0.85
CA ALA A 142 -14.34 -19.07 -0.20
C ALA A 142 -13.44 -20.09 0.53
N ASP A 143 -13.94 -21.25 0.91
CA ASP A 143 -13.19 -22.20 1.75
C ASP A 143 -12.22 -23.12 0.97
N GLU A 144 -12.47 -23.41 -0.32
CA GLU A 144 -11.61 -24.33 -1.10
C GLU A 144 -10.25 -23.74 -1.49
N GLN A 145 -10.00 -22.44 -1.25
CA GLN A 145 -8.76 -21.78 -1.67
C GLN A 145 -7.90 -21.27 -0.51
N ARG A 146 -8.33 -21.48 0.73
CA ARG A 146 -7.62 -21.02 1.93
C ARG A 146 -6.62 -22.07 2.37
N CYS A 147 -5.41 -21.64 2.69
CA CYS A 147 -4.38 -22.51 3.22
C CYS A 147 -4.53 -22.57 4.73
N GLN A 148 -4.68 -23.76 5.28
CA GLN A 148 -4.74 -23.92 6.72
C GLN A 148 -3.32 -23.97 7.30
N LEU A 149 -3.06 -23.20 8.35
CA LEU A 149 -1.83 -23.33 9.12
C LEU A 149 -1.81 -24.70 9.83
N PRO A 150 -0.69 -25.44 9.81
CA PRO A 150 -0.56 -26.69 10.53
C PRO A 150 -0.87 -26.52 12.02
N LEU A 151 -1.48 -27.53 12.63
CA LEU A 151 -1.82 -27.52 14.06
C LEU A 151 -0.59 -27.76 14.94
N ASP A 152 0.49 -28.29 14.39
CA ASP A 152 1.71 -28.75 15.07
C ASP A 152 2.87 -27.73 15.01
N LEU A 153 2.56 -26.43 15.09
CA LEU A 153 3.56 -25.36 15.06
C LEU A 153 3.98 -24.93 16.47
N ASN A 154 5.06 -25.53 16.99
CA ASN A 154 5.68 -25.13 18.24
C ASN A 154 6.78 -24.09 18.01
N ASN A 155 6.89 -23.10 18.90
CA ASN A 155 7.94 -22.07 18.86
C ASN A 155 7.97 -21.24 17.55
N THR A 156 6.82 -21.17 16.89
CA THR A 156 6.64 -20.46 15.62
C THR A 156 5.71 -19.27 15.81
N ILE A 157 6.15 -18.09 15.38
CA ILE A 157 5.33 -16.88 15.29
C ILE A 157 4.95 -16.68 13.84
N ILE A 158 3.65 -16.56 13.55
CA ILE A 158 3.14 -16.32 12.21
C ILE A 158 2.43 -14.97 12.15
N THR A 159 2.80 -14.13 11.19
CA THR A 159 2.21 -12.79 11.01
C THR A 159 1.85 -12.56 9.56
N ARG A 160 0.81 -11.78 9.27
CA ARG A 160 0.42 -11.43 7.89
C ARG A 160 1.31 -10.33 7.31
N HIS A 161 1.66 -10.42 6.03
CA HIS A 161 2.60 -9.49 5.37
C HIS A 161 2.19 -8.01 5.42
N LEU A 162 0.89 -7.71 5.39
CA LEU A 162 0.39 -6.33 5.43
C LEU A 162 -0.06 -5.90 6.84
N HIS A 163 -0.08 -6.83 7.80
CA HIS A 163 -0.56 -6.62 9.16
C HIS A 163 0.43 -7.31 10.12
N GLU A 164 1.65 -6.79 10.22
CA GLU A 164 2.73 -7.43 10.98
C GLU A 164 2.45 -7.59 12.48
N ASN A 165 1.45 -6.87 13.01
CA ASN A 165 0.97 -7.00 14.40
C ASN A 165 -0.18 -8.00 14.56
N ASP A 166 -0.66 -8.60 13.47
CA ASP A 166 -1.74 -9.60 13.48
C ASP A 166 -1.09 -11.00 13.55
N ALA A 167 -0.88 -11.47 14.78
CA ALA A 167 -0.35 -12.80 15.04
C ALA A 167 -1.43 -13.86 14.77
N MET A 168 -1.09 -14.86 13.96
CA MET A 168 -1.97 -15.97 13.61
C MET A 168 -1.68 -17.19 14.49
N ASN A 169 -2.72 -17.98 14.76
CA ASN A 169 -2.64 -19.21 15.55
C ASN A 169 -2.54 -20.46 14.65
N PRO A 170 -1.99 -21.57 15.17
CA PRO A 170 -2.09 -22.88 14.51
C PRO A 170 -3.54 -23.24 14.19
N GLY A 171 -3.79 -23.76 12.99
CA GLY A 171 -5.15 -24.06 12.50
C GLY A 171 -5.90 -22.90 11.87
N ASP A 172 -5.41 -21.65 12.00
CA ASP A 172 -6.00 -20.50 11.32
C ASP A 172 -5.87 -20.64 9.80
N PHE A 173 -6.82 -20.04 9.10
CA PHE A 173 -6.83 -20.02 7.65
C PHE A 173 -6.18 -18.75 7.11
N VAL A 174 -5.27 -18.96 6.16
CA VAL A 174 -4.64 -17.94 5.33
C VAL A 174 -5.36 -17.91 4.00
N ASP A 175 -5.82 -16.73 3.58
CA ASP A 175 -6.62 -16.66 2.36
C ASP A 175 -5.74 -16.75 1.11
N HIS A 176 -6.32 -17.17 -0.01
CA HIS A 176 -5.61 -17.28 -1.29
C HIS A 176 -4.90 -15.97 -1.67
N TYR A 177 -3.67 -16.07 -2.15
CA TYR A 177 -2.73 -15.00 -2.45
C TYR A 177 -2.25 -14.15 -1.25
N GLN A 178 -2.60 -14.48 -0.01
CA GLN A 178 -1.98 -13.83 1.15
C GLN A 178 -0.58 -14.39 1.40
N ILE A 179 0.32 -13.50 1.84
CA ILE A 179 1.65 -13.85 2.30
C ILE A 179 1.64 -13.84 3.82
N VAL A 180 2.14 -14.92 4.42
CA VAL A 180 2.45 -14.99 5.84
C VAL A 180 3.95 -15.02 6.04
N HIS A 181 4.40 -14.38 7.10
CA HIS A 181 5.76 -14.45 7.59
C HIS A 181 5.79 -15.42 8.76
N VAL A 182 6.57 -16.47 8.61
CA VAL A 182 6.85 -17.49 9.62
C VAL A 182 8.18 -17.17 10.26
N LYS A 183 8.20 -17.00 11.57
CA LYS A 183 9.39 -16.71 12.37
C LYS A 183 9.58 -17.83 13.39
N CYS A 184 10.79 -18.37 13.52
CA CYS A 184 11.11 -19.31 14.59
C CYS A 184 11.75 -18.57 15.75
N GLU A 185 11.26 -18.83 16.95
CA GLU A 185 11.77 -18.26 18.20
C GLU A 185 12.32 -19.36 19.10
N ILE A 186 13.62 -19.32 19.39
CA ILE A 186 14.30 -20.26 20.29
C ILE A 186 14.90 -19.45 21.43
N ASN A 187 14.58 -19.81 22.68
CA ASN A 187 15.05 -19.09 23.88
C ASN A 187 14.77 -17.57 23.83
N ASN A 188 13.59 -17.17 23.34
CA ASN A 188 13.17 -15.76 23.14
C ASN A 188 14.01 -14.96 22.12
N VAL A 189 14.68 -15.65 21.18
CA VAL A 189 15.42 -15.04 20.09
C VAL A 189 14.88 -15.54 18.75
N ILE A 190 14.57 -14.62 17.84
CA ILE A 190 14.17 -14.95 16.47
C ILE A 190 15.40 -15.45 15.72
N THR A 191 15.41 -16.74 15.37
CA THR A 191 16.54 -17.40 14.69
C THR A 191 16.33 -17.54 13.19
N TYR A 192 15.08 -17.51 12.72
CA TYR A 192 14.73 -17.73 11.32
C TYR A 192 13.48 -16.96 10.92
N VAL A 193 13.43 -16.46 9.68
CA VAL A 193 12.27 -15.78 9.10
C VAL A 193 12.08 -16.22 7.65
N LYS A 194 10.85 -16.60 7.27
CA LYS A 194 10.48 -16.96 5.90
C LYS A 194 9.09 -16.46 5.54
N SER A 195 8.94 -15.97 4.32
CA SER A 195 7.64 -15.55 3.79
C SER A 195 7.07 -16.63 2.89
N LEU A 196 5.80 -16.98 3.07
CA LEU A 196 5.10 -18.03 2.34
C LEU A 196 3.83 -17.48 1.73
N LEU A 197 3.60 -17.75 0.45
CA LEU A 197 2.39 -17.36 -0.27
C LEU A 197 1.38 -18.51 -0.20
N CYS A 198 0.16 -18.23 0.25
CA CYS A 198 -0.95 -19.16 0.08
C CYS A 198 -1.45 -19.13 -1.37
N ARG A 199 -1.54 -20.28 -2.03
CA ARG A 199 -2.01 -20.40 -3.41
C ARG A 199 -2.90 -21.63 -3.59
N ARG A 200 -4.21 -21.41 -3.77
CA ARG A 200 -5.22 -22.45 -4.05
C ARG A 200 -5.23 -23.55 -2.98
N GLY A 201 -5.28 -23.16 -1.72
CA GLY A 201 -5.34 -24.10 -0.59
C GLY A 201 -4.00 -24.69 -0.16
N THR A 202 -2.89 -24.39 -0.85
CA THR A 202 -1.54 -24.82 -0.45
C THR A 202 -0.55 -23.68 -0.37
N PHE A 203 0.42 -23.75 0.56
CA PHE A 203 1.52 -22.79 0.60
C PHE A 203 2.52 -23.08 -0.54
N THR A 204 3.17 -22.03 -1.06
CA THR A 204 4.17 -22.15 -2.13
C THR A 204 5.37 -23.00 -1.74
N GLU A 205 5.66 -23.07 -0.44
CA GLU A 205 6.71 -23.90 0.14
C GLU A 205 6.22 -24.47 1.47
N GLU A 206 6.90 -25.51 1.94
CA GLU A 206 6.62 -26.12 3.22
C GLU A 206 6.89 -25.15 4.37
N ILE A 207 5.99 -25.14 5.37
CA ILE A 207 6.14 -24.33 6.56
C ILE A 207 7.27 -24.95 7.40
N PRO A 208 8.32 -24.17 7.72
CA PRO A 208 9.45 -24.67 8.49
C PRO A 208 9.02 -25.08 9.91
N LYS A 209 9.48 -26.23 10.38
CA LYS A 209 9.35 -26.63 11.78
C LYS A 209 10.55 -26.10 12.55
N CYS A 210 10.31 -25.38 13.63
CA CYS A 210 11.39 -24.73 14.38
C CYS A 210 12.31 -25.73 15.11
N ASP A 211 11.81 -26.93 15.40
CA ASP A 211 12.60 -28.04 15.96
C ASP A 211 13.73 -28.49 15.00
N ASP A 212 13.47 -28.46 13.69
CA ASP A 212 14.46 -28.81 12.65
C ASP A 212 15.51 -27.71 12.49
N VAL A 213 15.13 -26.45 12.73
CA VAL A 213 16.04 -25.29 12.72
C VAL A 213 16.99 -25.32 13.93
N GLN A 214 16.55 -25.86 15.06
CA GLN A 214 17.36 -25.98 16.27
C GLN A 214 18.49 -27.01 16.10
N GLN A 215 18.20 -28.17 15.49
CA GLN A 215 19.21 -29.21 15.22
C GLN A 215 20.28 -28.78 14.20
N ALA A 216 19.97 -27.82 13.31
CA ALA A 216 20.93 -27.26 12.36
C ALA A 216 21.89 -26.24 13.00
N ASN A 217 21.52 -25.65 14.14
CA ASN A 217 22.34 -24.66 14.85
C ASN A 217 23.19 -25.27 15.98
N ASP A 218 22.89 -26.50 16.40
CA ASP A 218 23.63 -27.23 17.44
C ASP A 218 24.72 -28.18 16.88
N ASN A 219 24.96 -28.17 15.55
CA ASN A 219 26.05 -28.87 14.85
C ASN A 219 27.08 -27.89 14.29
#